data_AF-A0ABD3WS89-F1
#
_entry.id   AF-A0ABD3WS89-F1
#
_cell.length_a   1.000
_cell.length_b   1.000
_cell.length_c   1.000
_cell.angle_alpha   90.00
_cell.angle_beta   90.00
_cell.angle_gamma   90.00
#
_symmetry.space_group_name_H-M   'P 1'
#
loop_
_entity.id
_entity.type
_entity.pdbx_description
1 polymer ?
#
loop_
_entity_poly.entity_id
_entity_poly.type
_entity_poly.pdbx_seq_one_letter_code
_entity_poly.pdbx_strand_id
1 'polypeptide(L)'
;MNCARNFRVIRNQKYNARKREKINCTRNNNVADEILDVLGMLNEHPYVQTVIHNRLQVTSIICYTKEQIMDLKHFLTNTKNQLIGIDRTFGLGNLYVTLLVYKNQSCEEKYK
;
A
#
# COMPACT_ATOMS: atom_id res chain seq x y z
N MET A 1 51.39 29.46 22.53
CA MET A 1 50.41 30.43 21.99
C MET A 1 49.07 29.72 21.84
N ASN A 2 48.12 30.03 22.73
CA ASN A 2 46.78 29.41 22.76
C ASN A 2 45.89 30.03 21.68
N CYS A 3 45.57 29.27 20.64
CA CYS A 3 44.57 29.66 19.65
C CYS A 3 43.17 29.57 20.29
N ALA A 4 42.62 30.71 20.71
CA ALA A 4 41.23 30.79 21.12
C ALA A 4 40.34 30.46 19.92
N ARG A 5 39.79 29.23 19.89
CA ARG A 5 38.73 28.82 18.96
C ARG A 5 37.61 29.84 19.09
N ASN A 6 37.39 30.63 18.04
CA ASN A 6 36.40 31.69 18.00
C ASN A 6 35.00 31.08 18.19
N PHE A 7 34.51 31.05 19.43
CA PHE A 7 33.24 30.40 19.82
C PHE A 7 32.04 30.90 19.00
N ARG A 8 32.14 32.12 18.45
CA ARG A 8 31.15 32.71 17.54
C ARG A 8 31.03 31.94 16.23
N VAL A 9 32.14 31.46 15.66
CA VAL A 9 32.15 30.68 14.42
C VAL A 9 31.49 29.32 14.64
N ILE A 10 31.81 28.66 15.76
CA ILE A 10 31.22 27.38 16.16
C ILE A 10 29.70 27.52 16.37
N ARG A 11 29.26 28.59 17.03
CA ARG A 11 27.84 28.87 17.28
C ARG A 11 27.09 29.14 15.98
N ASN A 12 27.67 29.92 15.07
CA ASN A 12 27.08 30.22 13.76
C ASN A 12 26.98 28.97 12.89
N GLN A 13 27.99 28.10 12.91
CA GLN A 13 27.97 26.84 12.18
C GLN A 13 26.87 25.90 12.68
N LYS A 14 26.70 25.79 14.01
CA LYS A 14 25.63 24.99 14.62
C LYS A 14 24.23 25.54 14.34
N TYR A 15 24.08 26.87 14.31
CA TYR A 15 22.82 27.52 13.94
C TYR A 15 22.47 27.31 12.46
N ASN A 16 23.45 27.47 11.57
CA ASN A 16 23.27 27.29 10.12
C ASN A 16 22.99 25.82 9.75
N ALA A 17 23.61 24.85 10.43
CA ALA A 17 23.32 23.44 10.27
C ALA A 17 21.85 23.13 10.62
N ARG A 18 21.37 23.59 11.79
CA ARG A 18 19.98 23.42 12.22
C ARG A 18 18.97 24.12 11.31
N LYS A 19 19.33 25.27 10.73
CA LYS A 19 18.48 25.98 9.77
C LYS A 19 18.37 25.20 8.44
N ARG A 20 19.45 24.59 7.96
CA ARG A 20 19.44 23.73 6.76
C ARG A 20 18.63 22.46 6.95
N GLU A 21 18.74 21.83 8.13
CA GLU A 21 17.91 20.66 8.48
C GLU A 21 16.41 21.01 8.47
N LYS A 22 16.01 22.16 9.05
CA LYS A 22 14.61 22.60 9.02
C LYS A 22 14.07 22.91 7.62
N ILE A 23 14.90 23.43 6.72
CA ILE A 23 14.51 23.71 5.31
C ILE A 23 14.26 22.40 4.56
N ASN A 24 15.02 21.34 4.83
CA ASN A 24 14.77 20.02 4.25
C ASN A 24 13.49 19.35 4.77
N CYS A 25 13.04 19.70 5.99
CA CYS A 25 11.74 19.25 6.53
C CYS A 25 10.55 20.10 6.05
N THR A 26 10.80 21.24 5.39
CA THR A 26 9.78 22.14 4.83
C THR A 26 9.89 22.24 3.31
N ARG A 27 10.46 21.21 2.66
CA ARG A 27 10.02 20.92 1.29
C ARG A 27 8.54 20.64 1.41
N ASN A 28 7.72 21.48 0.80
CA ASN A 28 6.34 21.13 0.49
C ASN A 28 6.42 19.77 -0.19
N ASN A 29 6.13 18.70 0.55
CA ASN A 29 6.07 17.38 -0.02
C ASN A 29 5.03 17.48 -1.12
N ASN A 30 5.49 17.39 -2.35
CA ASN A 30 4.61 17.41 -3.48
C ASN A 30 3.70 16.19 -3.29
N VAL A 31 2.40 16.43 -3.13
CA VAL A 31 1.42 15.36 -2.92
C VAL A 31 1.52 14.32 -4.05
N ALA A 32 1.92 14.74 -5.26
CA ALA A 32 2.19 13.82 -6.35
C ALA A 32 3.39 12.88 -6.07
N ASP A 33 4.46 13.38 -5.44
CA ASP A 33 5.61 12.56 -5.07
C ASP A 33 5.23 11.57 -3.96
N GLU A 34 4.44 12.00 -2.96
CA GLU A 34 3.93 11.10 -1.92
C GLU A 34 3.01 10.01 -2.50
N ILE A 35 2.15 10.35 -3.47
CA ILE A 35 1.32 9.36 -4.17
C ILE A 35 2.20 8.37 -4.94
N LEU A 36 3.24 8.84 -5.63
CA LEU A 36 4.16 7.99 -6.36
C LEU A 36 4.94 7.05 -5.44
N ASP A 37 5.39 7.54 -4.29
CA ASP A 37 6.06 6.71 -3.28
C ASP A 37 5.15 5.61 -2.75
N VAL A 38 3.89 5.94 -2.43
CA VAL A 38 2.89 4.96 -1.99
C VAL A 38 2.58 3.94 -3.09
N LEU A 39 2.46 4.38 -4.35
CA LEU A 39 2.26 3.48 -5.50
C LEU A 39 3.45 2.54 -5.70
N GLY A 40 4.68 3.03 -5.51
CA GLY A 40 5.89 2.24 -5.54
C GLY A 40 5.88 1.14 -4.47
N MET A 41 5.61 1.52 -3.21
CA MET A 41 5.50 0.58 -2.09
C MET A 41 4.42 -0.49 -2.30
N LEU A 42 3.29 -0.11 -2.89
CA LEU A 42 2.21 -1.05 -3.17
C LEU A 42 2.60 -2.07 -4.23
N ASN A 43 3.26 -1.64 -5.31
CA ASN A 43 3.69 -2.55 -6.39
C ASN A 43 4.75 -3.57 -5.96
N GLU A 44 5.54 -3.28 -4.92
CA GLU A 44 6.53 -4.22 -4.38
C GLU A 44 5.87 -5.34 -3.54
N HIS A 45 4.63 -5.17 -3.11
CA HIS A 45 3.97 -6.14 -2.25
C HIS A 45 3.44 -7.32 -3.09
N PRO A 46 3.81 -8.59 -2.77
CA PRO A 46 3.46 -9.77 -3.58
C PRO A 46 1.95 -10.06 -3.69
N TYR A 47 1.14 -9.37 -2.89
CA TYR A 47 -0.32 -9.44 -2.88
C TYR A 47 -0.97 -8.42 -3.84
N VAL A 48 -0.29 -7.33 -4.16
CA VAL A 48 -0.80 -6.29 -5.05
C VAL A 48 -0.44 -6.65 -6.48
N GLN A 49 -1.45 -6.76 -7.32
CA GLN A 49 -1.28 -7.27 -8.68
C GLN A 49 -1.40 -6.15 -9.71
N THR A 50 -2.26 -5.18 -9.42
CA THR A 50 -2.45 -4.03 -10.29
C THR A 50 -2.94 -2.85 -9.48
N VAL A 51 -2.31 -1.71 -9.69
CA VAL A 51 -2.84 -0.42 -9.23
C VAL A 51 -3.31 0.36 -10.45
N ILE A 52 -4.60 0.69 -10.49
CA ILE A 52 -5.23 1.44 -11.56
C ILE A 52 -5.50 2.85 -11.05
N HIS A 53 -4.80 3.82 -11.63
CA HIS A 53 -4.96 5.24 -11.30
C HIS A 53 -5.34 6.02 -12.56
N ASN A 54 -6.59 6.51 -12.60
CA ASN A 54 -7.12 7.28 -13.72
C ASN A 54 -7.56 8.67 -13.25
N ARG A 55 -7.38 9.68 -14.11
CA ARG A 55 -7.87 11.03 -13.85
C ARG A 55 -9.40 10.98 -13.72
N LEU A 56 -9.94 11.55 -12.63
CA LEU A 56 -11.38 11.57 -12.28
C LEU A 56 -11.96 10.26 -11.72
N GLN A 57 -11.14 9.23 -11.45
CA GLN A 57 -11.60 7.99 -10.81
C GLN A 57 -10.83 7.75 -9.51
N VAL A 58 -11.47 7.05 -8.57
CA VAL A 58 -10.81 6.61 -7.34
C VAL A 58 -9.75 5.58 -7.71
N THR A 59 -8.55 5.72 -7.14
CA THR A 59 -7.47 4.74 -7.29
C THR A 59 -7.98 3.36 -6.87
N SER A 60 -7.92 2.42 -7.80
CA SER A 60 -8.35 1.05 -7.56
C SER A 60 -7.14 0.14 -7.44
N ILE A 61 -7.12 -0.68 -6.40
CA ILE A 61 -6.03 -1.63 -6.14
C ILE A 61 -6.61 -3.03 -6.23
N ILE A 62 -6.09 -3.84 -7.14
CA ILE A 62 -6.45 -5.24 -7.30
C ILE A 62 -5.43 -6.08 -6.55
N CYS A 63 -5.90 -6.84 -5.56
CA CYS A 63 -5.08 -7.68 -4.72
C CYS A 63 -5.53 -9.13 -4.79
N TYR A 64 -4.58 -10.04 -5.03
CA TYR A 64 -4.76 -11.48 -4.88
C TYR A 64 -3.40 -12.16 -4.76
N THR A 65 -3.36 -13.36 -4.18
CA THR A 65 -2.21 -14.28 -4.32
C THR A 65 -2.41 -15.22 -5.50
N LYS A 66 -1.32 -15.84 -5.98
CA LYS A 66 -1.40 -16.81 -7.07
C LYS A 66 -2.24 -18.03 -6.69
N GLU A 67 -2.12 -18.46 -5.43
CA GLU A 67 -2.87 -19.56 -4.85
C GLU A 67 -4.38 -19.27 -4.87
N GLN A 68 -4.79 -18.05 -4.48
CA GLN A 68 -6.21 -17.65 -4.51
C GLN A 68 -6.80 -17.68 -5.93
N ILE A 69 -6.03 -17.25 -6.95
CA ILE A 69 -6.49 -17.32 -8.35
C ILE A 69 -6.52 -18.75 -8.87
N MET A 70 -5.55 -19.59 -8.50
CA MET A 70 -5.54 -21.01 -8.86
C MET A 70 -6.75 -21.72 -8.26
N ASP A 71 -7.03 -21.48 -6.99
CA ASP A 71 -8.19 -21.98 -6.29
C ASP A 71 -9.47 -21.53 -7.00
N LEU A 72 -9.63 -20.24 -7.28
CA LEU A 72 -10.78 -19.70 -8.01
C LEU A 72 -10.97 -20.38 -9.37
N LYS A 73 -9.89 -20.57 -10.15
CA LYS A 73 -9.95 -21.29 -11.43
C LYS A 73 -10.39 -22.74 -11.26
N HIS A 74 -9.86 -23.43 -10.25
CA HIS A 74 -10.26 -24.79 -9.93
C HIS A 74 -11.75 -24.87 -9.55
N PHE A 75 -12.27 -23.89 -8.80
CA PHE A 75 -13.70 -23.83 -8.47
C PHE A 75 -14.57 -23.54 -9.68
N LEU A 76 -14.20 -22.58 -10.53
CA LEU A 76 -14.98 -22.21 -11.72
C LEU A 76 -15.03 -23.33 -12.77
N THR A 77 -14.00 -24.17 -12.85
CA THR A 77 -13.91 -25.25 -13.85
C THR A 77 -14.56 -26.56 -13.40
N ASN A 78 -14.78 -26.74 -12.09
CA ASN A 78 -15.30 -27.98 -11.54
C ASN A 78 -16.81 -27.85 -11.30
N THR A 79 -17.64 -28.44 -12.17
CA THR A 79 -19.11 -28.30 -12.18
C THR A 79 -19.81 -28.79 -10.90
N LYS A 80 -19.12 -29.57 -10.06
CA LYS A 80 -19.61 -30.00 -8.75
C LYS A 80 -19.47 -28.95 -7.65
N ASN A 81 -18.56 -27.98 -7.84
CA ASN A 81 -18.33 -26.91 -6.87
C ASN A 81 -19.28 -25.74 -7.19
N GLN A 82 -20.28 -25.53 -6.35
CA GLN A 82 -21.14 -24.36 -6.47
C GLN A 82 -20.40 -23.13 -5.95
N LEU A 83 -20.03 -22.23 -6.85
CA LEU A 83 -19.55 -20.90 -6.47
C LEU A 83 -20.73 -20.11 -5.89
N ILE A 84 -20.82 -20.04 -4.56
CA ILE A 84 -21.64 -19.02 -3.90
C ILE A 84 -20.81 -17.75 -3.89
N GLY A 85 -20.81 -17.00 -5.00
CA GLY A 85 -20.15 -15.71 -5.07
C GLY A 85 -20.94 -14.70 -4.23
N ILE A 86 -20.44 -14.37 -3.05
CA ILE A 86 -20.94 -13.23 -2.29
C ILE A 86 -19.94 -12.11 -2.50
N ASP A 87 -20.32 -11.14 -3.33
CA ASP A 87 -19.59 -9.89 -3.41
C ASP A 87 -20.00 -9.01 -2.22
N ARG A 88 -19.07 -8.78 -1.30
CA ARG A 88 -19.29 -7.88 -0.17
C ARG A 88 -18.44 -6.64 -0.36
N THR A 89 -19.11 -5.50 -0.55
CA THR A 89 -18.47 -4.20 -0.53
C THR A 89 -18.60 -3.58 0.86
N PHE A 90 -17.48 -3.34 1.52
CA PHE A 90 -17.38 -2.70 2.83
C PHE A 90 -16.97 -1.24 2.65
N GLY A 91 -17.71 -0.30 3.26
CA GLY A 91 -17.30 1.09 3.37
C GLY A 91 -16.39 1.28 4.59
N LEU A 92 -15.08 1.40 4.37
CA LEU A 92 -14.06 1.63 5.41
C LEU A 92 -13.63 3.10 5.39
N GLY A 93 -14.56 3.99 5.72
CA GLY A 93 -14.35 5.44 5.65
C GLY A 93 -14.25 5.94 4.20
N ASN A 94 -13.07 6.39 3.78
CA ASN A 94 -12.82 6.90 2.42
C ASN A 94 -12.46 5.80 1.41
N LEU A 95 -12.47 4.53 1.84
CA LEU A 95 -12.11 3.38 1.03
C LEU A 95 -13.31 2.44 0.90
N TYR A 96 -13.55 1.92 -0.30
CA TYR A 96 -14.47 0.82 -0.54
C TYR A 96 -13.67 -0.45 -0.80
N VAL A 97 -13.95 -1.51 -0.04
CA VAL A 97 -13.29 -2.81 -0.20
C VAL A 97 -14.30 -3.82 -0.67
N THR A 98 -14.10 -4.35 -1.87
CA THR A 98 -14.93 -5.37 -2.50
C THR A 98 -14.24 -6.72 -2.34
N LEU A 99 -14.88 -7.66 -1.65
CA LEU A 99 -14.36 -9.01 -1.41
C LEU A 99 -15.25 -10.04 -2.10
N LEU A 100 -14.64 -10.86 -2.95
CA LEU A 100 -15.26 -12.09 -3.43
C LEU A 100 -15.08 -13.19 -2.38
N VAL A 101 -16.19 -13.58 -1.74
CA VAL A 101 -16.21 -14.74 -0.85
C VAL A 101 -16.83 -15.92 -1.59
N TYR A 102 -16.20 -17.09 -1.51
CA TYR A 102 -16.74 -18.34 -2.04
C TYR A 102 -16.73 -19.43 -0.97
N LYS A 103 -17.72 -20.33 -1.01
CA LYS A 103 -17.80 -21.49 -0.11
C LYS A 103 -17.17 -22.71 -0.79
N ASN A 104 -16.11 -23.26 -0.18
CA ASN A 104 -15.53 -24.53 -0.62
C ASN A 104 -16.21 -25.72 0.10
N GLN A 105 -17.00 -26.52 -0.62
CA GLN A 105 -17.66 -27.70 -0.06
C GLN A 105 -16.70 -28.88 0.19
N SER A 106 -15.56 -28.95 -0.51
CA SER A 106 -14.58 -30.03 -0.33
C SER A 106 -13.83 -29.98 1.01
N CYS A 107 -13.84 -28.83 1.70
CA CYS A 107 -13.27 -28.71 3.04
C CYS A 107 -14.22 -29.20 4.17
N GLU A 108 -15.51 -29.42 3.89
CA GLU A 108 -16.48 -29.88 4.90
C GLU A 108 -16.37 -31.39 5.19
N GLU A 109 -15.79 -32.18 4.28
CA GLU A 109 -15.63 -33.63 4.44
C GLU A 109 -14.54 -34.03 5.44
N LYS A 110 -13.59 -33.14 5.77
CA LYS A 110 -12.52 -33.43 6.75
C LYS A 110 -12.96 -33.33 8.21
N TYR A 111 -14.17 -32.86 8.47
CA TYR A 111 -14.69 -32.64 9.83
C TYR A 111 -15.97 -33.43 10.13
N LYS A 112 -16.28 -34.44 9.31
CA LYS A 112 -17.31 -35.46 9.56
C LYS A 112 -16.66 -36.81 9.79
#